data_AF-A0A8B6DFZ5-F1
#
_entry.id   AF-A0A8B6DFZ5-F1
#
_cell.length_a   1.000
_cell.length_b   1.000
_cell.length_c   1.000
_cell.angle_alpha   90.00
_cell.angle_beta   90.00
_cell.angle_gamma   90.00
#
_symmetry.space_group_name_H-M   'P 1'
#
loop_
_entity.id
_entity.type
_entity.pdbx_description
1 polymer ?
#
loop_
_entity_poly.entity_id
_entity_poly.type
_entity_poly.pdbx_seq_one_letter_code
_entity_poly.pdbx_strand_id
1 'polypeptide(L)'
;MDFTVLEKSSDGRENVLVLTDMFTKFTQSFPTRDQKATTVAKVLVEDWFLKLGIPNRLHSDKEYSPELTFMYNVTPHSSTGYPPYFLMFDHEPRNPIDNLFNNEMTEIDTELDTYLANHQKQMTDALKTADDNIHKKASERQEIMNRGTDDKSIEIGFNILLKKHVQGRNKMHDN
;
A
#
# COMPACT_ATOMS: atom_id res chain seq x y z
N MET A 1 -2.30 6.30 -4.46
CA MET A 1 -1.09 6.92 -5.00
C MET A 1 -0.77 8.13 -4.16
N ASP A 2 0.47 8.46 -3.92
CA ASP A 2 0.81 9.74 -3.30
C ASP A 2 2.22 10.19 -3.64
N PHE A 3 2.54 11.42 -3.25
CA PHE A 3 3.89 11.97 -3.36
C PHE A 3 4.54 12.19 -2.01
N THR A 4 5.68 11.54 -1.82
CA THR A 4 6.65 11.85 -0.76
C THR A 4 7.75 12.74 -1.31
N VAL A 5 8.27 13.63 -0.47
CA VAL A 5 9.52 14.35 -0.74
C VAL A 5 10.60 13.79 0.17
N LEU A 6 11.71 13.35 -0.42
CA LEU A 6 12.91 12.91 0.28
C LEU A 6 14.01 13.98 0.17
N GLU A 7 15.10 13.79 0.92
CA GLU A 7 16.29 14.61 0.75
C GLU A 7 16.77 14.59 -0.70
N LYS A 8 17.25 15.74 -1.18
CA LYS A 8 17.74 15.88 -2.55
C LYS A 8 18.90 14.92 -2.80
N SER A 9 18.66 13.97 -3.68
CA SER A 9 19.72 13.13 -4.22
C SER A 9 20.68 13.96 -5.10
N SER A 10 21.92 13.47 -5.26
CA SER A 10 22.96 14.08 -6.11
C SER A 10 22.53 14.33 -7.57
N ASP A 11 21.49 13.61 -8.04
CA ASP A 11 20.88 13.74 -9.37
C ASP A 11 19.71 14.75 -9.42
N GLY A 12 19.45 15.45 -8.32
CA GLY A 12 18.41 16.48 -8.21
C GLY A 12 16.98 15.93 -8.09
N ARG A 13 16.80 14.62 -7.89
CA ARG A 13 15.49 14.03 -7.62
C ARG A 13 15.19 14.10 -6.12
N GLU A 14 14.04 14.65 -5.79
CA GLU A 14 13.54 14.76 -4.41
C GLU A 14 12.10 14.22 -4.27
N ASN A 15 11.37 14.07 -5.39
CA ASN A 15 9.98 13.63 -5.36
C ASN A 15 9.90 12.12 -5.56
N VAL A 16 9.04 11.45 -4.80
CA VAL A 16 8.81 10.01 -4.90
C VAL A 16 7.30 9.78 -5.04
N LEU A 17 6.88 9.22 -6.17
CA LEU A 17 5.51 8.77 -6.40
C LEU A 17 5.36 7.37 -5.81
N VAL A 18 4.48 7.20 -4.85
CA VAL A 18 4.14 5.92 -4.24
C VAL A 18 2.81 5.43 -4.80
N LEU A 19 2.79 4.23 -5.35
CA LEU A 19 1.59 3.55 -5.84
C LEU A 19 1.30 2.35 -4.94
N THR A 20 0.07 2.24 -4.46
CA THR A 20 -0.38 1.13 -3.61
C THR A 20 -1.60 0.49 -4.25
N ASP A 21 -1.57 -0.82 -4.48
CA ASP A 21 -2.77 -1.60 -4.75
C ASP A 21 -3.57 -1.77 -3.46
N MET A 22 -4.85 -1.37 -3.48
CA MET A 22 -5.68 -1.38 -2.30
C MET A 22 -6.19 -2.76 -1.91
N PHE A 23 -6.14 -3.75 -2.81
CA PHE A 23 -6.52 -5.11 -2.46
C PHE A 23 -5.36 -5.85 -1.80
N THR A 24 -4.26 -6.08 -2.53
CA THR A 24 -3.08 -6.78 -2.00
C THR A 24 -2.32 -5.96 -0.95
N LYS A 25 -2.53 -4.63 -0.93
CA LYS A 25 -1.70 -3.64 -0.22
C LYS A 25 -0.30 -3.49 -0.83
N PHE A 26 -0.03 -4.09 -1.98
CA PHE A 26 1.30 -4.03 -2.59
C PHE A 26 1.65 -2.58 -2.93
N THR A 27 2.80 -2.11 -2.46
CA THR A 27 3.24 -0.72 -2.62
C THR A 27 4.54 -0.65 -3.39
N GLN A 28 4.67 0.31 -4.31
CA GLN A 28 5.89 0.60 -5.06
C GLN A 28 6.16 2.09 -5.11
N SER A 29 7.41 2.48 -4.93
CA SER A 29 7.86 3.88 -4.97
C SER A 29 8.69 4.15 -6.21
N PHE A 30 8.47 5.31 -6.83
CA PHE A 30 9.10 5.74 -8.07
C PHE A 30 9.72 7.11 -7.90
N PRO A 31 11.05 7.27 -8.06
CA PRO A 31 11.67 8.59 -8.00
C PRO A 31 11.28 9.40 -9.24
N THR A 32 10.79 10.62 -9.00
CA THR A 32 10.32 11.55 -10.02
C THR A 32 11.03 12.89 -9.89
N ARG A 33 11.18 13.60 -11.01
CA ARG A 33 11.78 14.94 -11.02
C ARG A 33 10.80 16.01 -10.53
N ASP A 34 9.52 15.82 -10.80
CA ASP A 34 8.45 16.74 -10.41
C ASP A 34 7.13 15.99 -10.17
N GLN A 35 6.18 16.67 -9.52
CA GLN A 35 4.85 16.14 -9.22
C GLN A 35 3.83 16.46 -10.34
N LYS A 36 4.29 16.69 -11.58
CA LYS A 36 3.39 17.07 -12.68
C LYS A 36 2.60 15.87 -13.18
N ALA A 37 1.36 16.14 -13.62
CA ALA A 37 0.47 15.12 -14.18
C ALA A 37 1.10 14.36 -15.36
N THR A 38 1.92 15.01 -16.18
CA THR A 38 2.61 14.37 -17.30
C THR A 38 3.64 13.33 -16.84
N THR A 39 4.41 13.64 -15.79
CA THR A 39 5.38 12.74 -15.18
C THR A 39 4.68 11.57 -14.49
N VAL A 40 3.62 11.86 -13.74
CA VAL A 40 2.75 10.85 -13.11
C VAL A 40 2.18 9.90 -14.15
N ALA A 41 1.61 10.42 -15.23
CA ALA A 41 0.98 9.61 -16.28
C ALA A 41 1.99 8.65 -16.94
N LYS A 42 3.23 9.11 -17.16
CA LYS A 42 4.30 8.24 -17.68
C LYS A 42 4.61 7.09 -16.73
N VAL A 43 4.84 7.38 -15.45
CA VAL A 43 5.11 6.34 -14.44
C VAL A 43 3.93 5.38 -14.33
N LEU A 44 2.69 5.89 -14.30
CA LEU A 44 1.49 5.04 -14.24
C LEU A 44 1.41 4.10 -15.44
N VAL A 45 1.67 4.57 -16.65
CA VAL A 45 1.59 3.73 -17.85
C VAL A 45 2.77 2.75 -17.91
N GLU A 46 3.99 3.27 -17.87
CA GLU A 46 5.22 2.51 -18.13
C GLU A 46 5.57 1.57 -16.99
N ASP A 47 5.40 2.02 -15.75
CA ASP A 47 5.87 1.28 -14.59
C ASP A 47 4.78 0.53 -13.83
N TRP A 48 3.51 0.90 -13.98
CA TRP A 48 2.39 0.21 -13.31
C TRP A 48 1.48 -0.52 -14.30
N PHE A 49 0.79 0.18 -15.21
CA PHE A 49 -0.25 -0.42 -16.06
C PHE A 49 0.29 -1.51 -16.98
N LEU A 50 1.47 -1.30 -17.59
CA LEU A 50 2.08 -2.31 -18.45
C LEU A 50 2.59 -3.54 -17.68
N LYS A 51 2.92 -3.40 -16.39
CA LYS A 51 3.52 -4.48 -15.60
C LYS A 51 2.49 -5.25 -14.77
N LEU A 52 1.55 -4.52 -14.17
CA LEU A 52 0.61 -5.03 -13.17
C LEU A 52 -0.86 -4.94 -13.62
N GLY A 53 -1.14 -4.23 -14.72
CA GLY A 53 -2.49 -4.02 -15.24
C GLY A 53 -3.14 -2.70 -14.81
N ILE A 54 -4.31 -2.43 -15.39
CA ILE A 54 -5.05 -1.17 -15.18
C ILE A 54 -5.96 -1.32 -13.95
N PRO A 55 -5.82 -0.47 -12.92
CA PRO A 55 -6.70 -0.51 -11.77
C PRO A 55 -8.09 0.03 -12.11
N ASN A 56 -9.12 -0.54 -11.49
CA ASN A 56 -10.50 -0.06 -11.64
C ASN A 56 -10.73 1.33 -11.04
N ARG A 57 -9.92 1.73 -10.05
CA ARG A 57 -10.00 3.04 -9.37
C ARG A 57 -8.61 3.49 -8.94
N LEU A 58 -8.36 4.79 -9.07
CA LEU A 58 -7.13 5.44 -8.63
C LEU A 58 -7.49 6.48 -7.56
N HIS A 59 -6.90 6.37 -6.38
CA HIS A 59 -7.09 7.32 -5.28
C HIS A 59 -5.74 7.93 -4.93
N SER A 60 -5.65 9.24 -4.72
CA SER A 60 -4.44 9.88 -4.20
C SER A 60 -4.41 9.76 -2.66
N ASP A 61 -3.35 10.16 -1.95
CA ASP A 61 -3.25 10.38 -0.49
C ASP A 61 -2.45 9.29 0.28
N LYS A 62 -1.26 9.67 0.81
CA LYS A 62 -0.31 9.07 1.80
C LYS A 62 1.18 8.92 1.39
N GLU A 63 2.05 9.62 2.11
CA GLU A 63 3.51 9.65 1.97
C GLU A 63 4.19 8.37 2.50
N TYR A 64 5.13 7.78 1.74
CA TYR A 64 5.94 6.61 2.15
C TYR A 64 7.37 6.65 1.59
N SER A 65 8.34 6.16 2.38
CA SER A 65 9.74 5.97 1.95
C SER A 65 9.95 4.63 1.20
N PRO A 66 10.92 4.52 0.27
CA PRO A 66 11.22 3.27 -0.44
C PRO A 66 11.62 2.09 0.47
N GLU A 67 12.38 2.33 1.52
CA GLU A 67 12.83 1.31 2.48
C GLU A 67 11.65 0.76 3.28
N LEU A 68 10.78 1.68 3.72
CA LEU A 68 9.52 1.33 4.39
C LEU A 68 8.60 0.56 3.45
N THR A 69 8.60 0.89 2.15
CA THR A 69 7.81 0.19 1.13
C THR A 69 8.23 -1.27 1.02
N PHE A 70 9.55 -1.55 1.01
CA PHE A 70 10.04 -2.93 0.99
C PHE A 70 9.63 -3.70 2.25
N MET A 71 9.92 -3.13 3.43
CA MET A 71 9.58 -3.77 4.71
C MET A 71 8.06 -4.01 4.85
N TYR A 72 7.26 -3.08 4.36
CA TYR A 72 5.80 -3.20 4.33
C TYR A 72 5.33 -4.35 3.44
N ASN A 73 5.94 -4.53 2.27
CA ASN A 73 5.55 -5.59 1.33
C ASN A 73 5.91 -7.00 1.80
N VAL A 74 6.91 -7.15 2.67
CA VAL A 74 7.36 -8.45 3.20
C VAL A 74 6.73 -8.80 4.54
N THR A 75 6.01 -7.86 5.17
CA THR A 75 5.39 -8.06 6.49
C THR A 75 3.89 -8.35 6.36
N PRO A 76 3.33 -9.34 7.08
CA PRO A 76 1.88 -9.56 7.11
C PRO A 76 1.11 -8.30 7.50
N HIS A 77 0.20 -7.87 6.65
CA HIS A 77 -0.54 -6.64 6.88
C HIS A 77 -1.79 -6.90 7.73
N SER A 78 -2.07 -6.05 8.72
CA SER A 78 -3.16 -6.23 9.69
C SER A 78 -4.57 -6.31 9.08
N SER A 79 -4.76 -5.80 7.85
CA SER A 79 -6.06 -5.84 7.17
C SER A 79 -6.25 -7.05 6.27
N THR A 80 -5.19 -7.65 5.75
CA THR A 80 -5.26 -8.81 4.85
C THR A 80 -4.87 -10.10 5.56
N GLY A 81 -4.00 -10.03 6.56
CA GLY A 81 -3.41 -11.18 7.25
C GLY A 81 -2.20 -11.78 6.52
N TYR A 82 -1.88 -11.28 5.32
CA TYR A 82 -0.81 -11.80 4.46
C TYR A 82 0.18 -10.69 4.07
N PRO A 83 1.43 -11.04 3.76
CA PRO A 83 2.37 -10.12 3.15
C PRO A 83 1.85 -9.62 1.79
N PRO A 84 1.90 -8.31 1.52
CA PRO A 84 1.46 -7.78 0.22
C PRO A 84 2.16 -8.40 -0.98
N TYR A 85 3.45 -8.72 -0.85
CA TYR A 85 4.24 -9.37 -1.90
C TYR A 85 3.69 -10.76 -2.25
N PHE A 86 3.31 -11.54 -1.24
CA PHE A 86 2.74 -12.89 -1.42
C PHE A 86 1.42 -12.82 -2.19
N LEU A 87 0.51 -11.91 -1.81
CA LEU A 87 -0.78 -11.75 -2.48
C LEU A 87 -0.66 -11.23 -3.92
N MET A 88 0.44 -10.54 -4.26
CA MET A 88 0.64 -9.96 -5.58
C MET A 88 1.34 -10.91 -6.54
N PHE A 89 2.33 -11.65 -6.06
CA PHE A 89 3.20 -12.47 -6.91
C PHE A 89 3.03 -13.95 -6.72
N ASP A 90 2.31 -14.43 -5.69
CA ASP A 90 2.16 -15.85 -5.37
C ASP A 90 3.46 -16.53 -4.91
N HIS A 91 4.44 -15.74 -4.45
CA HIS A 91 5.72 -16.27 -3.94
C HIS A 91 6.09 -15.53 -2.66
N GLU A 92 6.69 -16.23 -1.70
CA GLU A 92 7.30 -15.57 -0.56
C GLU A 92 8.52 -14.75 -1.04
N PRO A 93 8.68 -13.51 -0.55
CA PRO A 93 9.82 -12.68 -0.91
C PRO A 93 11.09 -13.37 -0.41
N ARG A 94 11.97 -13.78 -1.32
CA ARG A 94 13.28 -14.34 -0.94
C ARG A 94 14.12 -13.24 -0.31
N ASN A 95 14.20 -13.19 1.01
CA ASN A 95 15.07 -12.23 1.68
C ASN A 95 16.53 -12.67 1.51
N PRO A 96 17.48 -11.72 1.48
CA PRO A 96 18.92 -12.05 1.47
C PRO A 96 19.33 -12.96 2.63
N ILE A 97 18.65 -12.83 3.78
CA ILE A 97 18.81 -13.68 4.97
C ILE A 97 18.31 -15.10 4.70
N ASP A 98 17.17 -15.27 4.03
CA ASP A 98 16.63 -16.60 3.72
C ASP A 98 17.56 -17.37 2.78
N ASN A 99 18.20 -16.70 1.82
CA ASN A 99 19.22 -17.33 0.97
C ASN A 99 20.51 -17.71 1.74
N LEU A 100 20.83 -17.01 2.84
CA LEU A 100 22.01 -17.26 3.67
C LEU A 100 21.83 -18.46 4.61
N PHE A 101 20.59 -18.76 5.03
CA PHE A 101 20.29 -19.82 6.00
C PHE A 101 19.58 -21.02 5.39
N ASN A 102 18.82 -20.85 4.30
CA ASN A 102 18.01 -21.90 3.69
C ASN A 102 18.76 -22.53 2.51
N ASN A 103 19.84 -23.25 2.82
CA ASN A 103 20.60 -24.07 1.87
C ASN A 103 20.26 -25.57 2.02
N GLU A 104 19.05 -25.88 2.49
CA GLU A 104 18.51 -27.23 2.44
C GLU A 104 17.71 -27.36 1.14
N MET A 105 18.36 -27.90 0.11
CA MET A 105 17.65 -28.42 -1.06
C MET A 105 16.75 -29.55 -0.56
N THR A 106 15.49 -29.23 -0.26
CA THR A 106 14.47 -30.26 -0.06
C THR A 106 14.25 -30.89 -1.44
N GLU A 107 14.58 -32.17 -1.58
CA GLU A 107 14.24 -32.96 -2.76
C GLU A 107 12.74 -32.78 -3.02
N ILE A 108 12.39 -32.18 -4.16
CA ILE A 108 10.99 -32.01 -4.57
C ILE A 108 10.53 -33.38 -5.06
N ASP A 109 10.18 -34.27 -4.13
CA ASP A 109 9.62 -35.61 -4.40
C ASP A 109 8.13 -35.56 -4.81
N THR A 110 7.62 -34.37 -5.15
CA THR A 110 6.21 -34.18 -5.49
C THR A 110 6.04 -34.07 -7.01
N GLU A 111 5.17 -34.91 -7.57
CA GLU A 111 4.73 -34.83 -8.96
C GLU A 111 4.24 -33.40 -9.29
N LEU A 112 4.72 -32.84 -10.41
CA LEU A 112 4.49 -31.44 -10.81
C LEU A 112 3.01 -31.04 -10.76
N ASP A 113 2.11 -31.92 -11.20
CA ASP A 113 0.67 -31.67 -11.23
C ASP A 113 0.08 -31.52 -9.82
N THR A 114 0.57 -32.30 -8.86
CA THR A 114 0.15 -32.20 -7.45
C THR A 114 0.66 -30.90 -6.82
N TYR A 115 1.90 -30.51 -7.13
CA TYR A 115 2.46 -29.22 -6.69
C TYR A 115 1.65 -28.04 -7.22
N LEU A 116 1.36 -28.01 -8.52
CA LEU A 116 0.60 -26.93 -9.15
C LEU A 116 -0.82 -26.81 -8.57
N ALA A 117 -1.50 -27.94 -8.36
CA ALA A 117 -2.84 -27.95 -7.77
C ALA A 117 -2.84 -27.42 -6.32
N ASN A 118 -1.86 -27.83 -5.51
CA ASN A 118 -1.72 -27.36 -4.14
C ASN A 118 -1.39 -25.86 -4.08
N HIS A 119 -0.50 -25.40 -4.96
CA HIS A 119 -0.10 -23.99 -5.04
C HIS A 119 -1.29 -23.09 -5.42
N GLN A 120 -2.00 -23.45 -6.48
CA GLN A 120 -3.21 -22.73 -6.90
C GLN A 120 -4.29 -22.69 -5.80
N LYS A 121 -4.47 -23.82 -5.10
CA LYS A 121 -5.41 -23.90 -3.98
C LYS A 121 -5.00 -22.97 -2.83
N GLN A 122 -3.73 -23.01 -2.43
CA GLN A 122 -3.20 -22.15 -1.38
C GLN A 122 -3.41 -20.67 -1.71
N MET A 123 -3.13 -20.26 -2.95
CA MET A 123 -3.31 -18.89 -3.38
C MET A 123 -4.78 -18.47 -3.37
N THR A 124 -5.66 -19.33 -3.88
CA THR A 124 -7.12 -19.08 -3.89
C THR A 124 -7.65 -18.92 -2.46
N ASP A 125 -7.22 -19.78 -1.54
CA ASP A 125 -7.61 -19.73 -0.13
C ASP A 125 -7.09 -18.46 0.56
N ALA A 126 -5.85 -18.06 0.27
CA ALA A 126 -5.25 -16.83 0.80
C ALA A 126 -5.96 -15.56 0.31
N LEU A 127 -6.26 -15.46 -0.99
CA LEU A 127 -6.97 -14.33 -1.58
C LEU A 127 -8.38 -14.20 -0.99
N LYS A 128 -9.09 -15.32 -0.84
CA LYS A 128 -10.42 -15.35 -0.22
C LYS A 128 -10.36 -14.87 1.23
N THR A 129 -9.41 -15.39 2.00
CA THR A 129 -9.22 -15.02 3.41
C THR A 129 -8.87 -13.53 3.55
N ALA A 130 -8.03 -13.01 2.65
CA ALA A 130 -7.67 -11.59 2.62
C ALA A 130 -8.89 -10.70 2.31
N ASP A 131 -9.73 -11.11 1.36
CA ASP A 131 -10.96 -10.41 1.01
C ASP A 131 -11.94 -10.35 2.20
N ASP A 132 -12.19 -11.50 2.84
CA ASP A 132 -13.03 -11.60 4.05
C ASP A 132 -12.50 -10.68 5.18
N ASN A 133 -11.18 -10.66 5.40
CA ASN A 133 -10.54 -9.80 6.39
C ASN A 133 -10.69 -8.31 6.05
N ILE A 134 -10.51 -7.92 4.79
CA ILE A 134 -10.69 -6.53 4.34
C ILE A 134 -12.13 -6.09 4.58
N HIS A 135 -13.10 -6.90 4.18
CA HIS A 135 -14.52 -6.60 4.35
C HIS A 135 -14.91 -6.48 5.82
N LYS A 136 -14.45 -7.41 6.66
CA LYS A 136 -14.65 -7.35 8.11
C LYS A 136 -14.05 -6.08 8.72
N LYS A 137 -12.79 -5.76 8.39
CA LYS A 137 -12.11 -4.56 8.90
C LYS A 137 -12.76 -3.26 8.42
N ALA A 138 -13.31 -3.24 7.21
CA ALA A 138 -14.06 -2.10 6.69
C ALA A 138 -15.37 -1.88 7.47
N SER A 139 -16.12 -2.95 7.75
CA SER A 139 -17.33 -2.90 8.59
C SER A 139 -17.01 -2.42 10.00
N GLU A 140 -15.97 -2.98 10.63
CA GLU A 140 -15.50 -2.56 11.96
C GLU A 140 -15.17 -1.05 12.00
N ARG A 141 -14.47 -0.53 10.98
CA ARG A 141 -14.16 0.91 10.87
C ARG A 141 -15.42 1.76 10.72
N GLN A 142 -16.37 1.32 9.91
CA GLN A 142 -17.64 2.02 9.72
C GLN A 142 -18.45 2.07 11.02
N GLU A 143 -18.51 0.97 11.77
CA GLU A 143 -19.17 0.94 13.09
C GLU A 143 -18.51 1.87 14.10
N ILE A 144 -17.16 1.93 14.12
CA ILE A 144 -16.42 2.86 14.99
C ILE A 144 -16.69 4.32 14.58
N MET A 145 -16.68 4.63 13.29
CA MET A 145 -17.00 5.98 12.79
C MET A 145 -18.44 6.37 13.15
N ASN A 146 -19.38 5.45 13.00
CA ASN A 146 -20.79 5.67 13.36
C ASN A 146 -21.02 5.79 14.88
N ARG A 147 -20.11 5.26 15.71
CA ARG A 147 -20.20 5.35 17.18
C ARG A 147 -19.88 6.75 17.71
N GLY A 148 -19.25 7.61 16.90
CA GLY A 148 -18.75 8.91 17.32
C GLY A 148 -19.35 10.08 16.57
N THR A 149 -20.62 10.42 16.84
CA THR A 149 -21.03 11.83 16.86
C THR A 149 -22.20 11.99 17.82
N ASP A 150 -21.89 12.27 19.08
CA ASP A 150 -22.89 12.85 19.99
C ASP A 150 -23.09 14.29 19.50
N ASP A 151 -24.12 14.51 18.69
CA ASP A 151 -24.50 15.82 18.17
C ASP A 151 -25.07 16.63 19.33
N LYS A 152 -24.19 17.18 20.15
CA LYS A 152 -24.59 18.12 21.20
C LYS A 152 -25.30 19.28 20.51
N SER A 153 -26.58 19.46 20.80
CA SER A 153 -27.37 20.58 20.30
C SER A 153 -26.66 21.89 20.64
N ILE A 154 -26.18 22.59 19.62
CA ILE A 154 -25.52 23.88 19.80
C ILE A 154 -26.61 24.91 20.11
N GLU A 155 -26.68 25.37 21.35
CA GLU A 155 -27.56 26.46 21.72
C GLU A 155 -27.03 27.81 21.19
N ILE A 156 -27.96 28.70 20.82
CA ILE A 156 -27.64 30.03 20.32
C ILE A 156 -26.89 30.81 21.41
N GLY A 157 -25.62 31.13 21.19
CA GLY A 157 -24.76 31.85 22.14
C GLY A 157 -23.41 31.19 22.43
N PHE A 158 -23.18 29.96 21.96
CA PHE A 158 -21.88 29.30 22.10
C PHE A 158 -20.84 29.83 21.12
N ASN A 159 -19.66 30.20 21.64
CA ASN A 159 -18.49 30.50 20.82
C ASN A 159 -17.86 29.19 20.33
N ILE A 160 -17.86 28.97 19.02
CA ILE A 160 -17.21 27.81 18.39
C ILE A 160 -15.89 28.22 17.73
N LEU A 161 -14.89 27.34 17.79
CA LEU A 161 -13.64 27.52 17.05
C LEU A 161 -13.89 27.22 15.57
N LEU A 162 -13.99 28.27 14.76
CA LEU A 162 -13.99 28.15 13.30
C LEU A 162 -12.57 27.78 12.84
N LYS A 163 -12.43 26.58 12.27
CA LYS A 163 -11.19 26.19 11.58
C LYS A 163 -11.03 27.09 10.35
N LYS A 164 -10.26 28.16 10.48
CA LYS A 164 -9.85 28.99 9.34
C LYS A 164 -9.01 28.14 8.40
N HIS A 165 -9.61 27.65 7.32
CA HIS A 165 -8.85 27.20 6.16
C HIS A 165 -8.27 28.46 5.51
N VAL A 166 -6.99 28.74 5.77
CA VAL A 166 -6.24 29.65 4.90
C VAL A 166 -6.10 28.90 3.58
N GLN A 167 -6.71 29.42 2.53
CA GLN A 167 -6.61 28.83 1.19
C GLN A 167 -5.20 29.15 0.66
N GLY A 168 -4.23 28.26 0.92
CA GLY A 168 -2.83 28.43 0.51
C GLY A 168 -1.91 27.33 1.05
N ARG A 169 -0.84 27.02 0.30
CA ARG A 169 0.18 25.99 0.62
C ARG A 169 1.04 26.40 1.81
N ASN A 170 0.72 25.93 3.01
CA ASN A 170 1.63 25.93 4.15
C ASN A 170 1.74 24.50 4.71
N LYS A 171 2.62 23.68 4.14
CA LYS A 171 3.19 22.53 4.87
C LYS A 171 4.22 23.12 5.84
N MET A 172 4.05 22.88 7.13
CA MET A 172 4.99 23.33 8.16
C MET A 172 6.29 22.55 7.98
N HIS A 173 7.41 23.27 7.86
CA HIS A 173 8.75 22.72 8.03
C HIS A 173 9.06 22.82 9.52
N ASP A 174 9.28 21.68 10.18
CA ASP A 174 9.85 21.68 11.53
C ASP A 174 11.39 21.63 11.39
N ASN A 175 12.05 22.53 12.11
CA ASN A 175 13.51 22.57 12.33
C ASN A 175 13.90 21.58 13.42
#